data_AF-A0A0Q4CG59-F1
#
_entry.id   AF-A0A0Q4CG59-F1
#
_cell.length_a   1.000
_cell.length_b   1.000
_cell.length_c   1.000
_cell.angle_alpha   90.00
_cell.angle_beta   90.00
_cell.angle_gamma   90.00
#
_symmetry.space_group_name_H-M   'P 1'
#
loop_
_entity.id
_entity.type
_entity.pdbx_description
1 polymer ?
#
loop_
_entity_poly.entity_id
_entity_poly.type
_entity_poly.pdbx_seq_one_letter_code
_entity_poly.pdbx_strand_id
1 'polypeptide(L)'
;MGGISVIGATHVAVGSMALAGGAAVLAMRKGTVAHRYVGRMYAVAIVAINTTALSIYDLTGRPNVFHAIAAVNLATLAMGLMALRRWRRTQNPHDLVTHQRRMAMNYVGLWMAFVTELLVNPMMGLSSLGDPGSHWPLMIALNIALFLIGGWLVRTRLVQTGVPA
;
A
#
# COMPACT_ATOMS: atom_id res chain seq x y z
N MET A 1 -12.13 -5.97 -29.19
CA MET A 1 -10.95 -5.59 -28.41
C MET A 1 -11.41 -4.58 -27.37
N GLY A 2 -11.62 -5.01 -26.12
CA GLY A 2 -12.10 -4.13 -25.06
C GLY A 2 -10.95 -3.26 -24.57
N GLY A 3 -11.05 -1.94 -24.76
CA GLY A 3 -10.08 -0.99 -24.22
C GLY A 3 -10.09 -0.97 -22.68
N ILE A 4 -9.03 -0.41 -22.08
CA ILE A 4 -9.00 -0.13 -20.65
C ILE A 4 -10.19 0.77 -20.27
N SER A 5 -10.94 0.39 -19.24
CA SER A 5 -12.00 1.23 -18.69
C SER A 5 -11.40 2.50 -18.07
N VAL A 6 -12.19 3.57 -17.97
CA VAL A 6 -11.74 4.83 -17.34
C VAL A 6 -11.27 4.57 -15.89
N ILE A 7 -11.98 3.70 -15.17
CA ILE A 7 -11.61 3.29 -13.80
C ILE A 7 -10.29 2.53 -13.81
N GLY A 8 -10.08 1.59 -14.75
CA GLY A 8 -8.82 0.86 -14.91
C GLY A 8 -7.64 1.78 -15.24
N ALA A 9 -7.81 2.72 -16.18
CA ALA A 9 -6.78 3.70 -16.52
C ALA A 9 -6.40 4.56 -15.31
N THR A 10 -7.43 5.02 -14.59
CA THR A 10 -7.25 5.84 -13.40
C THR A 10 -6.53 5.05 -12.31
N HIS A 11 -6.93 3.79 -12.08
CA HIS A 11 -6.30 2.88 -11.13
C HIS A 11 -4.80 2.72 -11.43
N VAL A 12 -4.43 2.41 -12.68
CA VAL A 12 -3.02 2.27 -13.06
C VAL A 12 -2.26 3.58 -12.83
N ALA A 13 -2.80 4.71 -13.30
CA ALA A 13 -2.14 6.01 -13.17
C ALA A 13 -1.91 6.42 -11.71
N VAL A 14 -2.94 6.35 -10.87
CA VAL A 14 -2.82 6.71 -9.45
C VAL A 14 -1.99 5.68 -8.68
N GLY A 15 -1.97 4.42 -9.12
CA GLY A 15 -1.12 3.36 -8.56
C GLY A 15 0.36 3.62 -8.79
N SER A 16 0.73 4.02 -10.01
CA SER A 16 2.10 4.46 -10.33
C SER A 16 2.52 5.67 -9.50
N MET A 17 1.64 6.66 -9.36
CA MET A 17 1.88 7.82 -8.50
C MET A 17 2.06 7.42 -7.02
N ALA A 18 1.26 6.48 -6.52
CA ALA A 18 1.34 6.00 -5.15
C ALA A 18 2.65 5.24 -4.89
N LEU A 19 3.10 4.40 -5.83
CA LEU A 19 4.39 3.70 -5.74
C LEU A 19 5.56 4.70 -5.68
N ALA A 20 5.63 5.64 -6.64
CA ALA A 20 6.68 6.65 -6.66
C ALA A 20 6.64 7.57 -5.43
N GLY A 21 5.43 8.00 -5.03
CA GLY A 21 5.21 8.84 -3.85
C GLY A 21 5.64 8.15 -2.56
N GLY A 22 5.31 6.87 -2.38
CA GLY A 22 5.70 6.10 -1.21
C GLY A 22 7.21 5.91 -1.09
N ALA A 23 7.89 5.59 -2.22
CA ALA A 23 9.34 5.55 -2.29
C ALA A 23 9.97 6.89 -1.88
N ALA A 24 9.48 7.99 -2.43
CA ALA A 24 9.95 9.34 -2.11
C ALA A 24 9.75 9.67 -0.62
N VAL A 25 8.57 9.40 -0.06
CA VAL A 25 8.27 9.63 1.38
C VAL A 25 9.22 8.84 2.28
N LEU A 26 9.57 7.60 1.91
CA LEU A 26 10.49 6.75 2.64
C LEU A 26 11.96 7.18 2.50
N ALA A 27 12.38 7.72 1.35
CA ALA A 27 13.74 8.23 1.15
C ALA A 27 13.98 9.61 1.79
N MET A 28 12.95 10.46 1.88
CA MET A 28 13.08 11.83 2.39
C MET A 28 13.38 11.90 3.89
N ARG A 29 14.12 12.94 4.30
CA ARG A 29 14.28 13.32 5.72
C ARG A 29 12.91 13.60 6.34
N LYS A 30 12.58 12.85 7.39
CA LYS A 30 11.27 12.89 8.06
C LYS A 30 11.02 14.24 8.72
N GLY A 31 9.76 14.66 8.74
CA GLY A 31 9.33 15.89 9.41
C GLY A 31 9.60 17.21 8.68
N THR A 32 10.36 17.21 7.58
CA THR A 32 10.61 18.39 6.73
C THR A 32 9.33 18.87 6.00
N VAL A 33 9.34 20.12 5.51
CA VAL A 33 8.22 20.65 4.69
C VAL A 33 8.00 19.79 3.46
N ALA A 34 9.07 19.41 2.76
CA ALA A 34 9.02 18.51 1.61
C ALA A 34 8.38 17.16 1.94
N HIS A 35 8.84 16.49 3.02
CA HIS A 35 8.25 15.23 3.47
C HIS A 35 6.75 15.36 3.79
N ARG A 36 6.33 16.45 4.42
CA ARG A 36 4.91 16.70 4.73
C ARG A 36 4.08 16.95 3.47
N TYR A 37 4.63 17.63 2.46
CA TYR A 37 3.92 17.88 1.21
C TYR A 37 3.76 16.59 0.41
N VAL A 38 4.87 15.89 0.14
CA VAL A 38 4.85 14.61 -0.61
C VAL A 38 4.04 13.55 0.14
N GLY A 39 4.12 13.51 1.48
CA GLY A 39 3.32 12.60 2.29
C GLY A 39 1.80 12.82 2.17
N ARG A 40 1.35 14.07 1.97
CA ARG A 40 -0.07 14.36 1.70
C ARG A 40 -0.48 13.91 0.30
N MET A 41 0.35 14.18 -0.70
CA MET A 41 0.09 13.73 -2.08
C MET A 41 0.03 12.20 -2.16
N TYR A 42 0.96 11.52 -1.49
CA TYR A 42 0.94 10.08 -1.33
C TYR A 42 -0.33 9.58 -0.64
N ALA A 43 -0.75 10.20 0.47
CA ALA A 43 -1.98 9.80 1.15
C ALA A 43 -3.23 9.97 0.27
N VAL A 44 -3.31 11.03 -0.54
CA VAL A 44 -4.39 11.23 -1.52
C VAL A 44 -4.34 10.14 -2.60
N ALA A 45 -3.15 9.83 -3.12
CA ALA A 45 -2.97 8.75 -4.09
C ALA A 45 -3.38 7.38 -3.52
N ILE A 46 -3.07 7.11 -2.25
CA ILE A 46 -3.52 5.90 -1.54
C ILE A 46 -5.06 5.85 -1.45
N VAL A 47 -5.72 6.95 -1.13
CA VAL A 47 -7.19 6.96 -1.11
C VAL A 47 -7.74 6.66 -2.51
N ALA A 48 -7.24 7.34 -3.55
CA ALA A 48 -7.69 7.16 -4.92
C ALA A 48 -7.46 5.73 -5.45
N ILE A 49 -6.27 5.15 -5.23
CA ILE A 49 -5.96 3.79 -5.71
C ILE A 49 -6.82 2.73 -5.04
N ASN A 50 -7.06 2.84 -3.73
CA ASN A 50 -7.86 1.86 -3.02
C ASN A 50 -9.36 2.02 -3.33
N THR A 51 -9.86 3.25 -3.54
CA THR A 51 -11.24 3.47 -3.99
C THR A 51 -11.48 2.87 -5.37
N THR A 52 -10.56 3.08 -6.32
CA THR A 52 -10.66 2.44 -7.64
C THR A 52 -10.55 0.92 -7.53
N ALA A 53 -9.62 0.38 -6.72
CA ALA A 53 -9.51 -1.06 -6.48
C ALA A 53 -10.81 -1.68 -5.97
N LEU A 54 -11.47 -1.03 -5.01
CA LEU A 54 -12.74 -1.47 -4.43
C LEU A 54 -13.92 -1.39 -5.41
N SER A 55 -13.74 -0.75 -6.57
CA SER A 55 -14.77 -0.58 -7.60
C SER A 55 -14.57 -1.50 -8.81
N ILE A 56 -13.48 -2.28 -8.86
CA ILE A 56 -13.13 -3.16 -9.98
C ILE A 56 -13.49 -4.61 -9.63
N TYR A 57 -14.39 -5.20 -10.41
CA TYR A 57 -14.90 -6.56 -10.19
C TYR A 57 -14.54 -7.55 -11.31
N ASP A 58 -13.77 -7.13 -12.30
CA ASP A 58 -13.55 -7.86 -13.56
C ASP A 58 -12.97 -9.27 -13.38
N LEU A 59 -12.21 -9.52 -12.31
CA LEU A 59 -11.57 -10.81 -12.05
C LEU A 59 -12.55 -11.92 -11.61
N THR A 60 -13.57 -11.59 -10.81
CA THR A 60 -14.42 -12.58 -10.13
C THR A 60 -15.92 -12.27 -10.17
N GLY A 61 -16.30 -11.08 -10.66
CA GLY A 61 -17.67 -10.55 -10.61
C GLY A 61 -18.19 -10.25 -9.19
N ARG A 62 -17.36 -10.41 -8.16
CA ARG A 62 -17.68 -10.28 -6.74
C ARG A 62 -16.45 -9.84 -5.93
N PRO A 63 -16.59 -9.30 -4.70
CA PRO A 63 -15.44 -8.96 -3.86
C PRO A 63 -14.47 -10.13 -3.68
N ASN A 64 -13.18 -9.85 -3.72
CA ASN A 64 -12.11 -10.84 -3.67
C ASN A 64 -10.93 -10.34 -2.82
N VAL A 65 -9.80 -11.07 -2.82
CA VAL A 65 -8.64 -10.72 -1.98
C VAL A 65 -8.09 -9.33 -2.25
N PHE A 66 -8.15 -8.81 -3.48
CA PHE A 66 -7.68 -7.46 -3.80
C PHE A 66 -8.52 -6.40 -3.09
N HIS A 67 -9.83 -6.64 -2.94
CA HIS A 67 -10.71 -5.77 -2.17
C HIS A 67 -10.36 -5.78 -0.68
N ALA A 68 -10.06 -6.97 -0.13
CA ALA A 68 -9.63 -7.11 1.26
C ALA A 68 -8.28 -6.39 1.51
N ILE A 69 -7.32 -6.56 0.61
CA ILE A 69 -6.02 -5.86 0.66
C ILE A 69 -6.25 -4.35 0.58
N ALA A 70 -7.12 -3.87 -0.31
CA ALA A 70 -7.41 -2.44 -0.43
C ALA A 70 -8.03 -1.85 0.85
N ALA A 71 -8.98 -2.56 1.46
CA ALA A 71 -9.60 -2.16 2.73
C ALA A 71 -8.59 -2.12 3.87
N VAL A 72 -7.74 -3.15 4.00
CA VAL A 72 -6.67 -3.19 5.01
C VAL A 72 -5.66 -2.06 4.79
N ASN A 73 -5.36 -1.74 3.52
CA ASN A 73 -4.44 -0.67 3.18
C ASN A 73 -4.97 0.72 3.57
N LEU A 74 -6.26 0.98 3.34
CA LEU A 74 -6.96 2.18 3.81
C LEU A 74 -6.99 2.27 5.34
N ALA A 75 -7.30 1.17 6.03
CA ALA A 75 -7.27 1.13 7.48
C ALA A 75 -5.86 1.42 8.04
N THR A 76 -4.83 0.90 7.36
CA THR A 76 -3.42 1.14 7.73
C THR A 76 -3.02 2.60 7.54
N LEU A 77 -3.43 3.23 6.43
CA LEU A 77 -3.27 4.68 6.22
C LEU A 77 -3.96 5.46 7.35
N ALA A 78 -5.23 5.15 7.63
CA ALA A 78 -6.01 5.83 8.65
C ALA A 78 -5.33 5.76 10.03
N MET A 79 -4.88 4.57 10.44
CA MET A 79 -4.12 4.39 11.69
C MET A 79 -2.84 5.25 11.71
N GLY A 80 -2.10 5.31 10.61
CA GLY A 80 -0.89 6.13 10.50
C GLY A 80 -1.17 7.62 10.61
N LEU A 81 -2.23 8.12 9.97
CA LEU A 81 -2.62 9.53 10.04
C LEU A 81 -3.21 9.90 11.41
N MET A 82 -3.99 9.01 12.02
CA MET A 82 -4.52 9.19 13.37
C MET A 82 -3.38 9.25 14.41
N ALA A 83 -2.40 8.37 14.30
CA ALA A 83 -1.21 8.40 15.16
C ALA A 83 -0.45 9.73 15.03
N LEU A 84 -0.26 10.25 13.81
CA LEU A 84 0.35 11.57 13.60
C LEU A 84 -0.46 12.70 14.24
N ARG A 85 -1.80 12.65 14.13
CA ARG A 85 -2.70 13.64 14.75
C ARG A 85 -2.59 13.59 16.28
N ARG A 86 -2.54 12.39 16.88
CA ARG A 86 -2.35 12.22 18.32
C ARG A 86 -0.99 12.74 18.77
N TRP A 87 0.10 12.37 18.09
CA TRP A 87 1.43 12.88 18.38
C TRP A 87 1.48 14.42 18.35
N ARG A 88 0.86 15.07 17.37
CA ARG A 88 0.81 16.54 17.33
C ARG A 88 0.16 17.17 18.57
N ARG A 89 -0.77 16.47 19.22
CA ARG A 89 -1.46 16.93 20.44
C ARG A 89 -0.72 16.55 21.71
N THR A 90 -0.21 15.33 21.80
CA THR A 90 0.33 14.75 23.05
C THR A 90 1.86 14.80 23.12
N GLN A 91 2.52 15.00 21.97
CA GLN A 91 3.97 14.83 21.79
C GLN A 91 4.49 13.45 22.24
N ASN A 92 3.62 12.44 22.36
CA ASN A 92 4.02 11.10 22.76
C ASN A 92 4.86 10.43 21.66
N PRO A 93 6.13 10.05 21.92
CA PRO A 93 7.00 9.45 20.92
C PRO A 93 6.46 8.12 20.35
N HIS A 94 5.66 7.38 21.14
CA HIS A 94 5.03 6.14 20.68
C HIS A 94 4.05 6.37 19.52
N ASP A 95 3.34 7.50 19.52
CA ASP A 95 2.43 7.86 18.42
C ASP A 95 3.21 8.21 17.15
N LEU A 96 4.37 8.87 17.27
CA LEU A 96 5.23 9.16 16.12
C LEU A 96 5.80 7.87 15.51
N VAL A 97 6.28 6.95 16.35
CA VAL A 97 6.72 5.61 15.92
C VAL A 97 5.58 4.85 15.26
N THR A 98 4.36 4.94 15.80
CA THR A 98 3.17 4.32 15.21
C THR A 98 2.87 4.91 13.83
N HIS A 99 2.94 6.23 13.66
CA HIS A 99 2.80 6.88 12.36
C HIS A 99 3.84 6.32 11.36
N GLN A 100 5.12 6.31 11.72
CA GLN A 100 6.19 5.80 10.87
C GLN A 100 5.96 4.33 10.45
N ARG A 101 5.66 3.46 11.42
CA ARG A 101 5.42 2.03 11.17
C ARG A 101 4.21 1.82 10.26
N ARG A 102 3.10 2.51 10.51
CA ARG A 102 1.87 2.35 9.71
C ARG A 102 2.04 2.91 8.31
N MET A 103 2.70 4.04 8.14
CA MET A 103 2.98 4.58 6.79
C MET A 103 3.90 3.64 5.99
N ALA A 104 4.91 3.05 6.62
CA ALA A 104 5.78 2.10 5.94
C ALA A 104 5.05 0.79 5.61
N MET A 105 4.22 0.26 6.51
CA MET A 105 3.38 -0.92 6.22
C MET A 105 2.31 -0.67 5.16
N ASN A 106 1.77 0.55 5.08
CA ASN A 106 0.87 0.96 3.99
C ASN A 106 1.59 0.90 2.62
N TYR A 107 2.87 1.28 2.57
CA TYR A 107 3.69 1.12 1.36
C TYR A 107 4.01 -0.35 1.05
N VAL A 108 4.24 -1.19 2.07
CA VAL A 108 4.35 -2.66 1.87
C VAL A 108 3.05 -3.20 1.26
N GLY A 109 1.89 -2.74 1.72
CA GLY A 109 0.58 -3.12 1.14
C GLY A 109 0.42 -2.76 -0.33
N LEU A 110 0.99 -1.64 -0.78
CA LEU A 110 1.06 -1.29 -2.21
C LEU A 110 1.89 -2.30 -3.01
N TRP A 111 3.09 -2.65 -2.52
CA TRP A 111 3.94 -3.64 -3.19
C TRP A 111 3.30 -5.02 -3.22
N MET A 112 2.64 -5.41 -2.13
CA MET A 112 1.83 -6.63 -2.08
C MET A 112 0.80 -6.68 -3.19
N ALA A 113 -0.02 -5.63 -3.34
CA ALA A 113 -1.01 -5.54 -4.40
C ALA A 113 -0.37 -5.51 -5.80
N PHE A 114 0.67 -4.71 -6.01
CA PHE A 114 1.34 -4.58 -7.30
C PHE A 114 2.00 -5.88 -7.78
N VAL A 115 2.78 -6.54 -6.92
CA VAL A 115 3.46 -7.80 -7.27
C VAL A 115 2.43 -8.89 -7.52
N THR A 116 1.35 -8.91 -6.74
CA THR A 116 0.24 -9.84 -6.95
C THR A 116 -0.41 -9.60 -8.30
N GLU A 117 -0.80 -8.35 -8.60
CA GLU A 117 -1.39 -7.97 -9.88
C GLU A 117 -0.49 -8.38 -11.06
N LEU A 118 0.83 -8.16 -10.93
CA LEU A 118 1.80 -8.50 -11.98
C LEU A 118 1.94 -10.02 -12.19
N LEU A 119 1.88 -10.82 -11.12
CA LEU A 119 2.21 -12.25 -11.16
C LEU A 119 1.01 -13.18 -11.28
N VAL A 120 -0.18 -12.77 -10.85
CA VAL A 120 -1.37 -13.65 -10.83
C VAL A 120 -2.57 -13.06 -11.55
N ASN A 121 -2.53 -11.83 -12.06
CA ASN A 121 -3.62 -11.36 -12.91
C ASN A 121 -3.45 -11.89 -14.35
N PRO A 122 -4.29 -12.84 -14.80
CA PRO A 122 -4.21 -13.35 -16.17
C PRO A 122 -4.47 -12.26 -17.22
N MET A 123 -5.16 -11.18 -16.86
CA MET A 123 -5.43 -10.04 -17.75
C MET A 123 -4.17 -9.21 -18.03
N MET A 124 -3.15 -9.26 -17.17
CA MET A 124 -1.84 -8.63 -17.42
C MET A 124 -0.94 -9.50 -18.30
N GLY A 125 -1.22 -10.79 -18.44
CA GLY A 125 -0.56 -11.69 -19.39
C GLY A 125 0.90 -12.05 -19.07
N LEU A 126 1.42 -11.74 -17.87
CA LEU A 126 2.80 -12.06 -17.47
C LEU A 126 2.97 -13.48 -16.86
N SER A 127 1.90 -14.13 -16.42
CA SER A 127 1.95 -15.52 -15.96
C SER A 127 1.06 -16.41 -16.82
N SER A 128 1.64 -17.51 -17.33
CA SER A 128 0.96 -18.59 -18.05
C SER A 128 0.29 -19.59 -17.10
N LEU A 129 0.15 -19.22 -15.83
CA LEU A 129 -0.52 -20.03 -14.84
C LEU A 129 -2.01 -20.01 -15.24
N GLY A 130 -2.48 -21.12 -15.82
CA GLY A 130 -3.79 -21.21 -16.49
C GLY A 130 -4.89 -21.83 -15.65
N ASP A 131 -4.60 -22.29 -14.43
CA ASP A 131 -5.55 -23.01 -13.57
C ASP A 131 -5.99 -22.16 -12.34
N PRO A 132 -7.22 -21.62 -12.31
CA PRO A 132 -7.77 -20.86 -11.19
C PRO A 132 -7.61 -21.51 -9.81
N GLY A 133 -7.55 -22.84 -9.71
CA GLY A 133 -7.36 -23.57 -8.45
C GLY A 133 -5.98 -23.36 -7.80
N SER A 134 -4.94 -23.15 -8.63
CA SER A 134 -3.55 -23.00 -8.18
C SER A 134 -3.16 -21.57 -7.78
N HIS A 135 -3.89 -20.56 -8.26
CA HIS A 135 -3.51 -19.14 -8.12
C HIS A 135 -3.82 -18.54 -6.75
N TRP A 136 -4.99 -18.84 -6.18
CA TRP A 136 -5.42 -18.22 -4.93
C TRP A 136 -4.52 -18.60 -3.74
N PRO A 137 -4.14 -19.88 -3.55
CA PRO A 137 -3.20 -20.25 -2.50
C PRO A 137 -1.81 -19.63 -2.69
N LEU A 138 -1.29 -19.61 -3.92
CA LEU A 138 0.00 -18.99 -4.24
C LEU A 138 0.01 -17.49 -3.95
N MET A 139 -1.04 -16.79 -4.38
CA MET A 139 -1.23 -15.37 -4.10
C MET A 139 -1.29 -15.09 -2.60
N ILE A 140 -2.05 -15.89 -1.85
CA ILE A 140 -2.14 -15.75 -0.39
C ILE A 140 -0.76 -15.97 0.24
N ALA A 141 -0.04 -17.03 -0.14
CA ALA A 141 1.30 -17.32 0.36
C ALA A 141 2.30 -16.20 0.04
N LEU A 142 2.27 -15.68 -1.19
CA LEU A 142 3.11 -14.56 -1.63
C LEU A 142 2.81 -13.28 -0.82
N ASN A 143 1.54 -12.96 -0.62
CA ASN A 143 1.14 -11.80 0.18
C ASN A 143 1.56 -11.96 1.65
N ILE A 144 1.43 -13.15 2.23
CA ILE A 144 1.93 -13.45 3.57
C ILE A 144 3.45 -13.24 3.61
N ALA A 145 4.21 -13.78 2.65
CA ALA A 145 5.65 -13.61 2.59
C ALA A 145 6.06 -12.14 2.47
N LEU A 146 5.43 -11.38 1.56
CA LEU A 146 5.69 -9.94 1.40
C LEU A 146 5.32 -9.15 2.65
N PHE A 147 4.22 -9.49 3.33
CA PHE A 147 3.83 -8.87 4.59
C PHE A 147 4.85 -9.14 5.70
N LEU A 148 5.33 -10.39 5.83
CA LEU A 148 6.30 -10.79 6.84
C LEU A 148 7.67 -10.15 6.59
N ILE A 149 8.16 -10.20 5.35
CA ILE A 149 9.44 -9.60 4.95
C ILE A 149 9.37 -8.08 5.10
N GLY A 150 8.32 -7.45 4.57
CA GLY A 150 8.10 -6.01 4.70
C GLY A 150 7.97 -5.59 6.16
N GLY A 151 7.21 -6.33 6.97
CA GLY A 151 7.08 -6.11 8.40
C GLY A 151 8.41 -6.22 9.15
N TRP A 152 9.23 -7.22 8.81
CA TRP A 152 10.57 -7.38 9.36
C TRP A 152 11.48 -6.21 8.98
N LEU A 153 11.51 -5.80 7.70
CA LEU A 153 12.28 -4.65 7.23
C LEU A 153 11.86 -3.35 7.92
N VAL A 154 10.55 -3.11 8.06
CA VAL A 154 10.02 -1.93 8.74
C VAL A 154 10.48 -1.89 10.19
N ARG A 155 10.40 -3.01 10.91
CA ARG A 155 10.79 -3.08 12.33
C ARG A 155 12.30 -2.91 12.54
N THR A 156 13.12 -3.43 11.63
CA THR A 156 14.58 -3.49 11.81
C THR A 156 15.34 -2.31 11.19
N ARG A 157 14.79 -1.65 10.15
CA ARG A 157 15.54 -0.67 9.35
C ARG A 157 14.89 0.70 9.20
N LEU A 158 13.57 0.85 9.36
CA LEU A 158 12.87 2.08 8.95
C LEU A 158 12.34 2.94 10.11
N VAL A 159 12.25 2.39 11.32
CA VAL A 159 11.77 3.15 12.48
C VAL A 159 12.93 3.93 13.08
N GLN A 160 12.90 5.25 12.96
CA GLN A 160 13.82 6.14 13.66
C GLN A 160 13.31 6.30 15.10
N THR A 161 13.99 5.68 16.06
CA THR A 161 13.73 5.92 17.49
C THR A 161 14.10 7.37 17.79
N GLY A 162 13.10 8.23 17.96
CA GLY A 162 13.27 9.62 18.39
C GLY A 162 13.62 9.76 19.87
N VAL A 163 14.45 8.86 20.41
CA VAL A 163 14.96 8.97 21.78
C VAL A 163 16.41 9.46 21.66
N PRO A 164 16.74 10.68 22.07
CA PRO A 164 18.15 11.02 22.29
C PRO A 164 18.70 10.06 23.35
N ALA A 165 19.88 9.50 23.08
CA ALA A 165 20.70 8.87 24.11
C ALA A 165 21.02 9.88 25.22
#